data_AF-A0A5K4EL62-F1
#
_entry.id   AF-A0A5K4EL62-F1
#
_cell.length_a   1.000
_cell.length_b   1.000
_cell.length_c   1.000
_cell.angle_alpha   90.00
_cell.angle_beta   90.00
_cell.angle_gamma   90.00
#
_symmetry.space_group_name_H-M   'P 1'
#
loop_
_entity.id
_entity.type
_entity.pdbx_description
1 polymer ?
#
loop_
_entity_poly.entity_id
_entity_poly.type
_entity_poly.pdbx_seq_one_letter_code
_entity_poly.pdbx_strand_id
1 'polypeptide(L)'
;MQSSFQGTSRKFHVILQSFTLVFVLLALMIIVVHVMGYSNLNDLPFSAHPACGFAIIVLTFSNPIVAWFLCTTSGRQRAITKYIHQVAGILSQMLAVPTALIGLQMPVLGYGVCSSKIYSTLFALTVVLNVIVEITLEVIGYKLGKNVKIVQSILSIQADEADKLLAQIAEDPKHGATFLEPYRTELNQRPKRGVPKEITKNHTLWVIKYFLLAVHLVLSFSLVFVLVVLLAA
;
A
#
# COMPACT_ATOMS: atom_id res chain seq x y z
N MET A 1 7.66 -21.43 12.82
CA MET A 1 7.31 -21.21 11.40
C MET A 1 6.69 -19.82 11.11
N GLN A 2 6.05 -19.12 12.06
CA GLN A 2 5.47 -17.77 11.82
C GLN A 2 6.34 -16.55 12.17
N SER A 3 7.42 -16.73 12.94
CA SER A 3 8.54 -15.77 12.93
C SER A 3 9.17 -15.65 11.54
N SER A 4 9.07 -16.73 10.74
CA SER A 4 9.41 -16.70 9.32
C SER A 4 8.42 -15.84 8.55
N PHE A 5 7.10 -16.04 8.68
CA PHE A 5 6.08 -15.39 7.82
C PHE A 5 5.92 -13.86 8.01
N GLN A 6 5.92 -13.33 9.24
CA GLN A 6 6.00 -11.88 9.46
C GLN A 6 7.36 -11.32 9.02
N GLY A 7 8.42 -12.11 9.16
CA GLY A 7 9.71 -11.87 8.53
C GLY A 7 9.60 -11.84 7.00
N THR A 8 8.83 -12.75 6.39
CA THR A 8 8.66 -12.89 4.94
C THR A 8 7.88 -11.72 4.37
N SER A 9 6.76 -11.31 4.99
CA SER A 9 6.00 -10.13 4.57
C SER A 9 6.84 -8.85 4.66
N ARG A 10 7.60 -8.67 5.74
CA ARG A 10 8.53 -7.53 5.88
C ARG A 10 9.67 -7.60 4.86
N LYS A 11 10.29 -8.76 4.67
CA LYS A 11 11.34 -8.98 3.66
C LYS A 11 10.82 -8.69 2.26
N PHE A 12 9.62 -9.16 1.93
CA PHE A 12 8.99 -8.92 0.64
C PHE A 12 8.69 -7.43 0.42
N HIS A 13 8.15 -6.74 1.44
CA HIS A 13 7.96 -5.29 1.39
C HIS A 13 9.29 -4.55 1.16
N VAL A 14 10.35 -4.93 1.87
CA VAL A 14 11.68 -4.33 1.69
C VAL A 14 12.22 -4.59 0.28
N ILE A 15 12.12 -5.83 -0.22
CA ILE A 15 12.56 -6.18 -1.58
C ILE A 15 11.82 -5.35 -2.63
N LEU A 16 10.49 -5.25 -2.54
CA LEU A 16 9.69 -4.43 -3.44
C LEU A 16 10.07 -2.95 -3.34
N GLN A 17 10.26 -2.43 -2.12
CA GLN A 17 10.69 -1.05 -1.93
C GLN A 17 12.10 -0.79 -2.51
N SER A 18 13.01 -1.77 -2.43
CA SER A 18 14.32 -1.70 -3.07
C SER A 18 14.21 -1.65 -4.59
N PHE A 19 13.36 -2.47 -5.20
CA PHE A 19 13.10 -2.37 -6.64
C PHE A 19 12.51 -1.01 -7.03
N THR A 20 11.55 -0.49 -6.25
CA THR A 20 10.99 0.86 -6.46
C THR A 20 12.10 1.93 -6.44
N LEU A 21 13.02 1.89 -5.47
CA LEU A 21 14.14 2.83 -5.41
C LEU A 21 15.05 2.74 -6.65
N VAL A 22 15.37 1.52 -7.10
CA VAL A 22 16.17 1.31 -8.31
C VAL A 22 15.47 1.88 -9.54
N PHE A 23 14.17 1.65 -9.70
CA PHE A 23 13.42 2.19 -10.84
C PHE A 23 13.29 3.72 -10.78
N VAL A 24 13.10 4.30 -9.59
CA VAL A 24 13.07 5.76 -9.42
C VAL A 24 14.43 6.39 -9.73
N LEU A 25 15.54 5.75 -9.32
CA LEU A 25 16.90 6.18 -9.70
C LEU A 25 17.09 6.13 -11.21
N LEU A 26 16.64 5.05 -11.85
CA LEU A 26 16.76 4.88 -13.29
C LEU A 26 15.91 5.92 -14.05
N ALA A 27 14.71 6.22 -13.56
CA ALA A 27 13.88 7.30 -14.10
C ALA A 27 14.56 8.68 -13.96
N LEU A 28 15.18 8.96 -12.80
CA LEU A 28 15.94 10.19 -12.59
C LEU A 28 17.16 10.28 -13.51
N MET A 29 17.87 9.17 -13.73
CA MET A 29 18.97 9.09 -14.69
C MET A 29 18.49 9.36 -16.12
N ILE A 30 17.34 8.84 -16.53
CA ILE A 30 16.76 9.14 -17.86
C ILE A 30 16.49 10.65 -18.00
N ILE A 31 15.91 11.29 -16.98
CA ILE A 31 15.62 12.73 -17.00
C ILE A 31 16.92 13.54 -17.11
N VAL A 32 17.91 13.24 -16.26
CA VAL A 32 19.17 14.01 -16.20
C VAL A 32 20.06 13.77 -17.41
N VAL A 33 20.21 12.51 -17.86
CA VAL A 33 21.19 12.13 -18.89
C VAL A 33 20.60 12.18 -20.29
N HIS A 34 19.35 11.77 -20.47
CA HIS A 34 18.73 11.65 -21.79
C HIS A 34 17.86 12.85 -22.15
N VAL A 35 17.05 13.35 -21.21
CA VAL A 35 16.16 14.49 -21.46
C VAL A 35 16.90 15.82 -21.24
N MET A 36 17.98 15.83 -20.45
CA MET A 36 18.78 17.02 -20.13
C MET A 36 17.92 18.18 -19.57
N GLY A 37 16.85 17.87 -18.85
CA GLY A 37 15.89 18.85 -18.35
C GLY A 37 14.54 18.24 -18.01
N TYR A 38 13.61 19.08 -17.57
CA TYR A 38 12.22 18.72 -17.31
C TYR A 38 11.26 19.53 -18.19
N SER A 39 10.01 19.09 -18.28
CA SER A 39 8.99 19.75 -19.11
C SER A 39 8.70 21.18 -18.61
N ASN A 40 8.72 22.15 -19.52
CA ASN A 40 8.37 23.56 -19.26
C ASN A 40 6.95 23.92 -19.71
N LEU A 41 6.07 22.90 -19.88
CA LEU A 41 4.67 23.13 -20.22
C LEU A 41 3.94 23.79 -19.04
N ASN A 42 3.30 24.93 -19.28
CA ASN A 42 2.63 25.72 -18.24
C ASN A 42 1.15 25.37 -18.09
N ASP A 43 0.56 24.64 -19.03
CA ASP A 43 -0.83 24.25 -18.96
C ASP A 43 -1.04 23.08 -17.99
N LEU A 44 -2.08 23.17 -17.16
CA LEU A 44 -2.56 22.03 -16.37
C LEU A 44 -3.22 21.00 -17.32
N PRO A 45 -2.99 19.68 -17.13
CA PRO A 45 -2.28 19.03 -16.02
C PRO A 45 -0.76 18.86 -16.22
N PHE A 46 -0.21 19.24 -17.38
CA PHE A 46 1.19 18.98 -17.76
C PHE A 46 2.22 19.67 -16.87
N SER A 47 1.92 20.90 -16.44
CA SER A 47 2.77 21.67 -15.51
C SER A 47 2.96 20.98 -14.16
N ALA A 48 2.00 20.15 -13.73
CA ALA A 48 2.11 19.43 -12.47
C ALA A 48 3.07 18.23 -12.54
N HIS A 49 3.38 17.70 -13.72
CA HIS A 49 4.16 16.46 -13.84
C HIS A 49 5.57 16.55 -13.24
N PRO A 50 6.40 17.58 -13.53
CA PRO A 50 7.71 17.70 -12.90
C PRO A 50 7.61 17.88 -11.38
N ALA A 51 6.72 18.76 -10.91
CA ALA A 51 6.56 19.03 -9.48
C ALA A 51 6.11 17.80 -8.69
N CYS A 52 5.10 17.08 -9.18
CA CYS A 52 4.65 15.83 -8.58
C CYS A 52 5.73 14.74 -8.68
N GLY A 53 6.44 14.64 -9.81
CA GLY A 53 7.57 13.72 -10.00
C GLY A 53 8.67 13.91 -8.95
N PHE A 54 9.12 15.15 -8.73
CA PHE A 54 10.11 15.46 -7.69
C PHE A 54 9.59 15.18 -6.28
N ALA A 55 8.32 15.49 -5.99
CA ALA A 55 7.71 15.18 -4.70
C ALA A 55 7.71 13.66 -4.44
N ILE A 56 7.36 12.84 -5.45
CA ILE A 56 7.42 11.37 -5.35
C ILE A 56 8.84 10.89 -5.09
N ILE A 57 9.84 11.43 -5.79
CA ILE A 57 11.25 11.08 -5.58
C ILE A 57 11.62 11.33 -4.12
N VAL A 58 11.38 12.54 -3.60
CA VAL A 58 11.71 12.90 -2.21
C VAL A 58 10.99 12.00 -1.21
N LEU A 59 9.70 11.76 -1.40
CA LEU A 59 8.92 10.86 -0.53
C LEU A 59 9.46 9.43 -0.59
N THR A 60 9.79 8.91 -1.77
CA THR A 60 10.27 7.54 -1.97
C THR A 60 11.65 7.32 -1.33
N PHE A 61 12.55 8.31 -1.38
CA PHE A 61 13.87 8.24 -0.74
C PHE A 61 13.82 8.45 0.78
N SER A 62 12.97 9.37 1.25
CA SER A 62 12.83 9.63 2.68
C SER A 62 12.13 8.48 3.41
N ASN A 63 11.22 7.75 2.75
CA ASN A 63 10.42 6.72 3.41
C ASN A 63 11.24 5.56 4.02
N PRO A 64 12.27 5.00 3.35
CA PRO A 64 13.22 4.06 3.94
C PRO A 64 14.03 4.65 5.11
N ILE A 65 14.38 5.93 5.05
CA ILE A 65 15.11 6.61 6.13
C ILE A 65 14.21 6.69 7.38
N VAL A 66 12.94 7.04 7.22
CA VAL A 66 11.94 7.02 8.30
C VAL A 66 11.76 5.59 8.83
N ALA A 67 11.73 4.57 7.96
CA ALA A 67 11.66 3.17 8.36
C ALA A 67 12.88 2.73 9.19
N TRP A 68 14.07 3.28 8.91
CA TRP A 68 15.26 3.03 9.73
C TRP A 68 15.09 3.59 11.14
N PHE A 69 14.55 4.81 11.30
CA PHE A 69 14.22 5.37 12.62
C PHE A 69 13.18 4.53 13.38
N LEU A 70 12.31 3.79 12.67
CA LEU A 70 11.37 2.86 13.32
C LEU A 70 12.08 1.71 14.06
N CYS A 71 13.30 1.35 13.61
CA CYS A 71 14.11 0.31 14.23
C CYS A 71 14.87 0.80 15.47
N THR A 72 15.15 2.11 15.56
CA THR A 72 15.92 2.71 16.66
C THR A 72 15.05 3.36 17.73
N THR A 73 13.79 3.69 17.42
CA THR A 73 12.86 4.36 18.33
C THR A 73 12.00 3.35 19.12
N SER A 74 11.65 3.72 20.35
CA SER A 74 10.78 2.93 21.23
C SER A 74 9.59 3.75 21.76
N GLY A 75 8.59 3.08 22.32
CA GLY A 75 7.42 3.73 22.94
C GLY A 75 6.64 4.66 22.00
N ARG A 76 6.35 5.88 22.49
CA ARG A 76 5.54 6.89 21.78
C ARG A 76 6.20 7.37 20.48
N GLN A 77 7.52 7.49 20.45
CA GLN A 77 8.26 7.93 19.25
C GLN A 77 8.08 6.91 18.12
N ARG A 78 8.17 5.61 18.42
CA ARG A 78 7.95 4.55 17.43
C ARG A 78 6.55 4.60 16.82
N ALA A 79 5.52 4.96 17.61
CA ALA A 79 4.16 5.12 17.10
C ALA A 79 4.03 6.29 16.10
N ILE A 80 4.68 7.42 16.40
CA ILE A 80 4.71 8.58 15.50
C ILE A 80 5.48 8.26 14.23
N THR A 81 6.67 7.67 14.33
CA THR A 81 7.49 7.27 13.18
C THR A 81 6.76 6.27 12.29
N LYS A 82 6.00 5.34 12.87
CA LYS A 82 5.13 4.41 12.12
C LYS A 82 4.09 5.15 11.30
N TYR A 83 3.43 6.14 11.91
CA TYR A 83 2.42 6.94 11.24
C TYR A 83 3.01 7.77 10.09
N ILE A 84 4.16 8.43 10.33
CA ILE A 84 4.85 9.21 9.30
C ILE A 84 5.27 8.32 8.12
N HIS A 85 5.87 7.16 8.40
CA HIS A 85 6.25 6.18 7.36
C HIS A 85 5.05 5.72 6.52
N GLN A 86 3.93 5.44 7.19
CA GLN A 86 2.71 5.00 6.51
C GLN A 86 2.11 6.12 5.64
N VAL A 87 2.00 7.35 6.16
CA VAL A 87 1.45 8.49 5.41
C VAL A 87 2.34 8.85 4.23
N ALA A 88 3.66 8.86 4.40
CA ALA A 88 4.60 9.13 3.31
C ALA A 88 4.49 8.08 2.19
N GLY A 89 4.37 6.79 2.55
CA GLY A 89 4.14 5.71 1.61
C GLY A 89 2.85 5.89 0.79
N ILE A 90 1.73 6.10 1.47
CA ILE A 90 0.42 6.29 0.82
C ILE A 90 0.44 7.53 -0.08
N LEU A 91 1.01 8.64 0.39
CA LEU A 91 1.09 9.88 -0.38
C LEU A 91 1.95 9.70 -1.64
N SER A 92 3.07 8.98 -1.53
CA SER A 92 3.92 8.69 -2.69
C SER A 92 3.17 7.88 -3.75
N GLN A 93 2.37 6.89 -3.34
CA GLN A 93 1.59 6.05 -4.25
C GLN A 93 0.43 6.83 -4.89
N MET A 94 -0.26 7.68 -4.11
CA MET A 94 -1.32 8.57 -4.58
C MET A 94 -0.84 9.56 -5.63
N LEU A 95 0.40 10.06 -5.51
CA LEU A 95 1.00 10.97 -6.48
C LEU A 95 1.58 10.22 -7.69
N ALA A 96 2.11 9.01 -7.50
CA ALA A 96 2.78 8.24 -8.55
C ALA A 96 1.84 7.88 -9.71
N VAL A 97 0.61 7.44 -9.43
CA VAL A 97 -0.33 7.01 -10.47
C VAL A 97 -0.72 8.19 -11.39
N PRO A 98 -1.22 9.34 -10.90
CA PRO A 98 -1.48 10.49 -11.76
C PRO A 98 -0.23 10.99 -12.49
N THR A 99 0.93 11.04 -11.81
CA THR A 99 2.17 11.56 -12.42
C THR A 99 2.63 10.71 -13.59
N ALA A 100 2.64 9.39 -13.45
CA ALA A 100 2.99 8.46 -14.51
C ALA A 100 2.06 8.63 -15.71
N LEU A 101 0.76 8.73 -15.44
CA LEU A 101 -0.24 8.88 -16.49
C LEU A 101 -0.17 10.26 -17.19
N ILE A 102 0.11 11.36 -16.47
CA ILE A 102 0.35 12.68 -17.10
C ILE A 102 1.61 12.62 -17.99
N GLY A 103 2.63 11.88 -17.55
CA GLY A 103 3.84 11.63 -18.34
C GLY A 103 3.55 11.01 -19.70
N LEU A 104 2.65 10.02 -19.73
CA LEU A 104 2.19 9.38 -20.97
C LEU A 104 1.39 10.33 -21.89
N GLN A 105 0.83 11.42 -21.36
CA GLN A 105 0.07 12.41 -22.13
C GLN A 105 0.92 13.54 -22.71
N MET A 106 2.20 13.63 -22.35
CA MET A 106 3.03 14.75 -22.80
C MET A 106 3.30 14.69 -24.32
N PRO A 107 3.29 15.85 -25.01
CA PRO A 107 3.23 15.95 -26.48
C PRO A 107 4.44 15.36 -27.22
N VAL A 108 5.59 15.18 -26.56
CA VAL A 108 6.77 14.51 -27.15
C VAL A 108 6.51 13.01 -27.40
N LEU A 109 5.62 12.39 -26.64
CA LEU A 109 5.15 11.00 -26.83
C LEU A 109 3.73 10.91 -27.41
N GLY A 110 2.94 11.99 -27.34
CA GLY A 110 1.47 11.94 -27.44
C GLY A 110 0.83 12.62 -28.66
N TYR A 111 1.55 13.00 -29.71
CA TYR A 111 0.98 13.84 -30.78
C TYR A 111 -0.15 13.16 -31.59
N GLY A 112 -0.25 11.83 -31.59
CA GLY A 112 -1.33 11.09 -32.28
C GLY A 112 -2.45 10.53 -31.38
N VAL A 113 -2.14 10.15 -30.14
CA VAL A 113 -3.00 9.27 -29.33
C VAL A 113 -3.79 10.04 -28.26
N CYS A 114 -3.25 11.16 -27.76
CA CYS A 114 -3.78 11.84 -26.58
C CYS A 114 -4.89 12.88 -26.85
N SER A 115 -5.25 13.14 -28.11
CA SER A 115 -6.45 13.94 -28.46
C SER A 115 -7.74 13.10 -28.41
N SER A 116 -7.63 11.78 -28.25
CA SER A 116 -8.77 10.89 -28.20
C SER A 116 -9.52 11.01 -26.86
N LYS A 117 -10.83 11.32 -26.95
CA LYS A 117 -11.75 11.31 -25.79
C LYS A 117 -11.72 9.98 -25.04
N ILE A 118 -11.46 8.87 -25.74
CA ILE A 118 -11.40 7.51 -25.16
C ILE A 118 -10.20 7.42 -24.21
N TYR A 119 -9.04 7.90 -24.63
CA TYR A 119 -7.81 7.86 -23.85
C TYR A 119 -7.93 8.68 -22.56
N SER A 120 -8.41 9.93 -22.66
CA SER A 120 -8.63 10.81 -21.51
C SER A 120 -9.65 10.23 -20.51
N THR A 121 -10.69 9.56 -21.00
CA THR A 121 -11.70 8.89 -20.15
C THR A 121 -11.11 7.68 -19.42
N LEU A 122 -10.35 6.82 -20.12
CA LEU A 122 -9.67 5.67 -19.51
C LEU A 122 -8.63 6.09 -18.47
N PHE A 123 -7.90 7.17 -18.75
CA PHE A 123 -7.00 7.82 -17.80
C PHE A 123 -7.72 8.24 -16.52
N ALA A 124 -8.80 9.02 -16.65
CA ALA A 124 -9.54 9.55 -15.51
C ALA A 124 -10.14 8.41 -14.68
N LEU A 125 -10.69 7.39 -15.35
CA LEU A 125 -11.22 6.19 -14.70
C LEU A 125 -10.13 5.44 -13.93
N THR A 126 -8.94 5.29 -14.50
CA THR A 126 -7.81 4.60 -13.86
C THR A 126 -7.37 5.35 -12.60
N VAL A 127 -7.25 6.68 -12.64
CA VAL A 127 -6.91 7.48 -11.47
C VAL A 127 -7.97 7.32 -10.38
N VAL A 128 -9.25 7.50 -10.71
CA VAL A 128 -10.36 7.40 -9.75
C VAL A 128 -10.43 6.00 -9.12
N LEU A 129 -10.27 4.95 -9.92
CA LEU A 129 -10.29 3.57 -9.43
C LEU A 129 -9.13 3.28 -8.46
N ASN A 130 -7.91 3.77 -8.76
CA ASN A 130 -6.76 3.66 -7.85
C ASN A 130 -7.02 4.37 -6.52
N VAL A 131 -7.57 5.59 -6.55
CA VAL A 131 -7.90 6.34 -5.33
C VAL A 131 -8.95 5.61 -4.49
N ILE A 132 -10.03 5.13 -5.11
CA ILE A 132 -11.11 4.43 -4.41
C ILE A 132 -10.60 3.14 -3.76
N VAL A 133 -9.80 2.35 -4.49
CA VAL A 133 -9.28 1.09 -3.95
C VAL A 133 -8.34 1.33 -2.79
N GLU A 134 -7.39 2.27 -2.90
CA GLU A 134 -6.45 2.53 -1.81
C GLU A 134 -7.16 3.00 -0.54
N ILE A 135 -8.13 3.92 -0.67
CA ILE A 135 -8.97 4.36 0.46
C ILE A 135 -9.70 3.16 1.07
N THR A 136 -10.25 2.28 0.24
CA THR A 136 -10.97 1.08 0.71
C THR A 136 -10.03 0.13 1.46
N LEU A 137 -8.82 -0.12 0.93
CA LEU A 137 -7.82 -0.97 1.56
C LEU A 137 -7.34 -0.39 2.89
N GLU A 138 -7.17 0.93 2.99
CA GLU A 138 -6.78 1.62 4.22
C GLU A 138 -7.90 1.56 5.27
N VAL A 139 -9.17 1.77 4.88
CA VAL A 139 -10.32 1.62 5.79
C VAL A 139 -10.41 0.20 6.34
N ILE A 140 -10.18 -0.82 5.50
CA ILE A 140 -10.11 -2.21 5.95
C ILE A 140 -8.93 -2.41 6.90
N GLY A 141 -7.75 -1.87 6.59
CA GLY A 141 -6.57 -1.88 7.44
C GLY A 141 -6.83 -1.27 8.83
N TYR A 142 -7.51 -0.13 8.89
CA TYR A 142 -7.91 0.51 10.13
C TYR A 142 -8.86 -0.37 10.97
N LYS A 143 -9.85 -1.01 10.32
CA LYS A 143 -10.76 -1.96 10.99
C LYS A 143 -10.00 -3.18 11.55
N LEU A 144 -9.07 -3.76 10.79
CA LEU A 144 -8.21 -4.85 11.26
C LEU A 144 -7.40 -4.42 12.49
N GLY A 145 -6.75 -3.25 12.43
CA GLY A 145 -5.98 -2.70 13.56
C GLY A 145 -6.81 -2.46 14.83
N LYS A 146 -8.08 -2.05 14.67
CA LYS A 146 -9.02 -1.93 15.80
C LYS A 146 -9.32 -3.29 16.43
N ASN A 147 -9.53 -4.33 15.63
CA ASN A 147 -9.79 -5.69 16.12
C ASN A 147 -8.57 -6.23 16.89
N VAL A 148 -7.35 -5.99 16.41
CA VAL A 148 -6.10 -6.37 17.12
C VAL A 148 -6.05 -5.74 18.51
N LYS A 149 -6.34 -4.43 18.64
CA LYS A 149 -6.37 -3.75 19.94
C LYS A 149 -7.42 -4.33 20.90
N ILE A 150 -8.58 -4.74 20.37
CA ILE A 150 -9.63 -5.38 21.17
C ILE A 150 -9.11 -6.71 21.72
N VAL A 151 -8.56 -7.58 20.85
CA VAL A 151 -7.98 -8.87 21.25
C VAL A 151 -6.83 -8.69 22.23
N GLN A 152 -5.94 -7.73 21.98
CA GLN A 152 -4.86 -7.34 22.89
C GLN A 152 -5.38 -7.04 24.31
N SER A 153 -6.45 -6.23 24.43
CA SER A 153 -7.02 -5.87 25.73
C SER A 153 -7.75 -7.01 26.44
N ILE A 154 -8.27 -7.97 25.68
CA ILE A 154 -9.02 -9.11 26.22
C ILE A 154 -8.05 -10.18 26.75
N LEU A 155 -7.04 -10.51 25.96
CA LEU A 155 -6.05 -11.53 26.30
C LEU A 155 -4.90 -10.97 27.13
N SER A 156 -4.85 -9.65 27.35
CA SER A 156 -3.77 -8.97 28.08
C SER A 156 -2.36 -9.26 27.51
N ILE A 157 -2.28 -9.52 26.21
CA ILE A 157 -1.05 -9.82 25.47
C ILE A 157 -0.46 -8.57 24.80
N GLN A 158 0.75 -8.68 24.26
CA GLN A 158 1.33 -7.61 23.46
C GLN A 158 0.62 -7.46 22.10
N ALA A 159 0.66 -6.26 21.52
CA ALA A 159 -0.04 -5.97 20.26
C ALA A 159 0.48 -6.80 19.08
N ASP A 160 1.78 -7.13 19.06
CA ASP A 160 2.38 -7.99 18.05
C ASP A 160 1.99 -9.45 18.24
N GLU A 161 1.79 -9.90 19.48
CA GLU A 161 1.33 -11.23 19.82
C GLU A 161 -0.15 -11.42 19.45
N ALA A 162 -0.99 -10.41 19.72
CA ALA A 162 -2.39 -10.40 19.27
C ALA A 162 -2.52 -10.42 17.75
N ASP A 163 -1.68 -9.65 17.05
CA ASP A 163 -1.65 -9.61 15.59
C ASP A 163 -1.18 -10.96 15.02
N LYS A 164 -0.15 -11.57 15.61
CA LYS A 164 0.32 -12.92 15.24
C LYS A 164 -0.79 -13.94 15.42
N LEU A 165 -1.41 -14.00 16.60
CA LEU A 165 -2.49 -14.94 16.93
C LEU A 165 -3.63 -14.85 15.92
N LEU A 166 -4.09 -13.63 15.62
CA LEU A 166 -5.13 -13.39 14.62
C LEU A 166 -4.72 -13.82 13.21
N ALA A 167 -3.45 -13.67 12.84
CA ALA A 167 -2.93 -14.16 11.58
C ALA A 167 -2.89 -15.70 11.52
N GLN A 168 -2.47 -16.40 12.59
CA GLN A 168 -2.44 -17.88 12.60
C GLN A 168 -3.85 -18.45 12.47
N ILE A 169 -4.81 -17.87 13.18
CA ILE A 169 -6.21 -18.30 13.09
C ILE A 169 -6.81 -18.00 11.71
N ALA A 170 -6.37 -16.92 11.04
CA ALA A 170 -6.80 -16.63 9.69
C ALA A 170 -6.20 -17.57 8.63
N GLU A 171 -4.98 -18.06 8.86
CA GLU A 171 -4.26 -18.98 7.98
C GLU A 171 -4.77 -20.42 8.11
N ASP A 172 -5.06 -20.84 9.35
CA ASP A 172 -5.65 -22.15 9.65
C ASP A 172 -6.86 -22.02 10.58
N PRO A 173 -8.05 -21.72 10.02
CA PRO A 173 -9.26 -21.59 10.82
C PRO A 173 -9.72 -22.91 11.43
N LYS A 174 -9.30 -24.07 10.89
CA LYS A 174 -9.69 -25.40 11.42
C LYS A 174 -9.02 -25.70 12.76
N HIS A 175 -7.78 -25.27 12.94
CA HIS A 175 -7.03 -25.40 14.21
C HIS A 175 -7.07 -24.11 15.05
N GLY A 176 -7.95 -23.16 14.72
CA GLY A 176 -8.12 -21.89 15.42
C GLY A 176 -8.28 -22.01 16.95
N ALA A 177 -9.03 -23.01 17.39
CA ALA A 177 -9.26 -23.27 18.82
C ALA A 177 -7.97 -23.72 19.55
N THR A 178 -7.10 -24.46 18.87
CA THR A 178 -5.82 -24.93 19.42
C THR A 178 -4.86 -23.76 19.68
N PHE A 179 -4.88 -22.72 18.83
CA PHE A 179 -4.08 -21.51 19.06
C PHE A 179 -4.59 -20.67 20.25
N LEU A 180 -5.84 -20.86 20.67
CA LEU A 180 -6.44 -20.17 21.82
C LEU A 180 -6.29 -20.93 23.14
N GLU A 181 -5.90 -22.22 23.12
CA GLU A 181 -5.68 -23.03 24.32
C GLU A 181 -4.74 -22.39 25.36
N PRO A 182 -3.61 -21.77 24.98
CA PRO A 182 -2.72 -21.12 25.94
C PRO A 182 -3.39 -19.97 26.71
N TYR A 183 -4.45 -19.39 26.15
CA TYR A 183 -5.18 -18.26 26.73
C TYR A 183 -6.55 -18.65 27.29
N ARG A 184 -6.81 -19.96 27.42
CA ARG A 184 -8.10 -20.51 27.88
C ARG A 184 -8.49 -19.96 29.26
N THR A 185 -7.53 -19.72 30.14
CA THR A 185 -7.76 -19.17 31.49
C THR A 185 -8.25 -17.73 31.44
N GLU A 186 -7.64 -16.89 30.61
CA GLU A 186 -7.98 -15.49 30.37
C GLU A 186 -9.35 -15.38 29.68
N LEU A 187 -9.63 -16.27 28.71
CA LEU A 187 -10.94 -16.39 28.07
C LEU A 187 -12.04 -16.79 29.07
N ASN A 188 -11.74 -17.69 30.02
CA ASN A 188 -12.70 -18.14 31.03
C ASN A 188 -12.94 -17.10 32.14
N GLN A 189 -11.91 -16.34 32.52
CA GLN A 189 -12.02 -15.26 33.52
C GLN A 189 -12.77 -14.03 32.99
N ARG A 190 -12.72 -13.78 31.68
CA ARG A 190 -13.50 -12.72 31.02
C ARG A 190 -14.40 -13.34 29.96
N PRO A 191 -15.56 -13.90 30.34
CA PRO A 191 -16.50 -14.51 29.39
C PRO A 191 -17.21 -13.42 28.60
N LYS A 192 -16.50 -12.77 27.69
CA LYS A 192 -17.10 -11.85 26.72
C LYS A 192 -17.29 -12.65 25.43
N ARG A 193 -18.55 -12.90 25.07
CA ARG A 193 -19.04 -13.44 23.77
C ARG A 193 -18.45 -12.79 22.49
N GLY A 194 -17.49 -11.88 22.61
CA GLY A 194 -16.92 -11.09 21.50
C GLY A 194 -15.65 -11.65 20.87
N VAL A 195 -14.83 -12.45 21.56
CA VAL A 195 -13.53 -12.90 21.00
C VAL A 195 -13.70 -13.76 19.74
N PRO A 196 -14.53 -14.83 19.74
CA PRO A 196 -14.74 -15.64 18.53
C PRO A 196 -15.33 -14.81 17.38
N LYS A 197 -16.24 -13.88 17.70
CA LYS A 197 -16.89 -12.99 16.73
C LYS A 197 -15.91 -12.00 16.10
N GLU A 198 -15.01 -11.41 16.88
CA GLU A 198 -13.98 -10.49 16.37
C GLU A 198 -12.91 -11.23 15.58
N ILE A 199 -12.55 -12.47 15.95
CA ILE A 199 -11.65 -13.34 15.19
C ILE A 199 -12.24 -13.67 13.81
N THR A 200 -13.49 -14.15 13.73
CA THR A 200 -14.15 -14.45 12.45
C THR A 200 -14.24 -13.20 11.57
N LYS A 201 -14.63 -12.07 12.15
CA LYS A 201 -14.71 -10.78 11.45
C LYS A 201 -13.34 -10.31 10.93
N ASN A 202 -12.27 -10.57 11.68
CA ASN A 202 -10.90 -10.26 11.25
C ASN A 202 -10.49 -11.10 10.05
N HIS A 203 -10.77 -12.41 10.07
CA HIS A 203 -10.51 -13.29 8.94
C HIS A 203 -11.27 -12.86 7.68
N THR A 204 -12.57 -12.55 7.78
CA THR A 204 -13.36 -12.03 6.66
C THR A 204 -12.76 -10.74 6.07
N LEU A 205 -12.34 -9.81 6.92
CA LEU A 205 -11.70 -8.57 6.46
C LEU A 205 -10.36 -8.80 5.74
N TRP A 206 -9.56 -9.77 6.20
CA TRP A 206 -8.32 -10.16 5.50
C TRP A 206 -8.61 -10.76 4.12
N VAL A 207 -9.58 -11.67 4.01
CA VAL A 207 -9.98 -12.26 2.72
C VAL A 207 -10.47 -11.17 1.76
N ILE A 208 -11.34 -10.27 2.24
CA ILE A 208 -11.82 -9.13 1.43
C ILE A 208 -10.66 -8.24 0.99
N LYS A 209 -9.72 -7.92 1.89
CA LYS A 209 -8.56 -7.08 1.58
C LYS A 209 -7.73 -7.67 0.43
N TYR A 210 -7.36 -8.95 0.53
CA TYR A 210 -6.55 -9.60 -0.48
C TYR A 210 -7.30 -9.81 -1.80
N PHE A 211 -8.59 -10.13 -1.73
CA PHE A 211 -9.43 -10.22 -2.92
C PHE A 211 -9.51 -8.89 -3.67
N LEU A 212 -9.80 -7.79 -2.96
CA LEU A 212 -9.83 -6.45 -3.54
C LEU A 212 -8.47 -6.06 -4.12
N LEU A 213 -7.37 -6.38 -3.43
CA LEU A 213 -6.02 -6.12 -3.92
C LEU A 213 -5.72 -6.90 -5.21
N ALA A 214 -6.08 -8.19 -5.28
CA ALA A 214 -5.88 -9.02 -6.46
C ALA A 214 -6.69 -8.53 -7.66
N VAL A 215 -7.98 -8.22 -7.44
CA VAL A 215 -8.86 -7.65 -8.47
C VAL A 215 -8.30 -6.32 -8.96
N HIS A 216 -7.85 -5.46 -8.06
CA HIS A 216 -7.26 -4.18 -8.41
C HIS A 216 -5.96 -4.32 -9.21
N LEU A 217 -5.06 -5.23 -8.82
CA LEU A 217 -3.83 -5.48 -9.54
C LEU A 217 -4.10 -5.91 -10.99
N VAL A 218 -5.05 -6.83 -11.19
CA VAL A 218 -5.44 -7.33 -12.51
C VAL A 218 -6.10 -6.23 -13.34
N LEU A 219 -7.03 -5.46 -12.76
CA LEU A 219 -7.71 -4.36 -13.45
C LEU A 219 -6.74 -3.24 -13.83
N SER A 220 -5.90 -2.79 -12.90
CA SER A 220 -4.92 -1.74 -13.14
C SER A 220 -3.89 -2.18 -14.18
N PHE A 221 -3.39 -3.41 -14.11
CA PHE A 221 -2.48 -3.94 -15.13
C PHE A 221 -3.15 -3.99 -16.50
N SER A 222 -4.38 -4.48 -16.59
CA SER A 222 -5.13 -4.58 -17.85
C SER A 222 -5.42 -3.20 -18.45
N LEU A 223 -5.83 -2.24 -17.62
CA LEU A 223 -6.11 -0.87 -18.06
C LEU A 223 -4.85 -0.17 -18.54
N VAL A 224 -3.73 -0.28 -17.81
CA VAL A 224 -2.44 0.30 -18.21
C VAL A 224 -1.93 -0.40 -19.48
N PHE A 225 -2.05 -1.71 -19.58
CA PHE A 225 -1.66 -2.46 -20.78
C PHE A 225 -2.45 -1.99 -22.00
N VAL A 226 -3.78 -1.87 -21.89
CA VAL A 226 -4.63 -1.32 -22.96
C VAL A 226 -4.21 0.12 -23.29
N LEU A 227 -3.91 0.94 -22.29
CA LEU A 227 -3.46 2.32 -22.49
C LEU A 227 -2.14 2.37 -23.29
N VAL A 228 -1.18 1.51 -22.93
CA VAL A 228 0.14 1.41 -23.57
C VAL A 228 0.04 0.83 -24.99
N VAL A 229 -0.79 -0.19 -25.21
CA VAL A 229 -1.01 -0.76 -26.54
C VAL A 229 -1.69 0.25 -27.45
N LEU A 230 -2.69 0.99 -26.96
CA LEU A 230 -3.32 2.08 -27.71
C LEU A 230 -2.35 3.24 -28.00
N LEU A 231 -1.29 3.41 -27.21
CA LEU A 231 -0.22 4.38 -27.47
C LEU A 231 0.76 3.92 -28.55
N ALA A 232 0.95 2.61 -28.70
CA ALA A 232 1.88 2.01 -29.65
C ALA A 232 1.25 1.70 -31.02
N ALA A 233 -0.07 1.81 -31.16
CA ALA A 233 -0.86 1.58 -32.37
C ALA A 233 -1.23 2.89 -33.07
#